data_AF-A0A660V3U9-F1
#
_entry.id   AF-A0A660V3U9-F1
#
_cell.length_a   1.000
_cell.length_b   1.000
_cell.length_c   1.000
_cell.angle_alpha   90.00
_cell.angle_beta   90.00
_cell.angle_gamma   90.00
#
_symmetry.space_group_name_H-M   'P 1'
#
loop_
_entity.id
_entity.type
_entity.pdbx_description
1 polymer ?
#
loop_
_entity_poly.entity_id
_entity_poly.type
_entity_poly.pdbx_seq_one_letter_code
_entity_poly.pdbx_strand_id
1 'polypeptide(L)'
;MIISKLSPIASTQAGIRLSFLLIAVLAIGNGGGGIVAGMLSDKIGRKATMLTCFIFQAVLILLLSQAKEGNILAKVPVLAVVSALIGANYGANLALFPSITKDYHGLKNFGTNYGLVFTSWGVGGK
;
A
#
# COMPACT_ATOMS: atom_id res chain seq x y z
N MET A 1 10.15 -0.35 -4.22
CA MET A 1 8.84 -0.12 -3.52
C MET A 1 8.97 0.65 -2.19
N ILE A 2 8.00 1.53 -1.84
CA ILE A 2 7.95 2.30 -0.57
C ILE A 2 7.97 1.41 0.68
N ILE A 3 7.29 0.26 0.60
CA ILE A 3 7.19 -0.72 1.69
C ILE A 3 8.58 -1.24 2.08
N SER A 4 9.42 -1.52 1.07
CA SER A 4 10.81 -1.96 1.25
C SER A 4 11.72 -0.84 1.76
N LYS A 5 11.34 0.42 1.55
CA LYS A 5 12.08 1.61 2.03
C LYS A 5 11.61 2.09 3.40
N LEU A 6 10.49 1.58 3.92
CA LEU A 6 9.96 1.93 5.24
C LEU A 6 10.94 1.58 6.38
N SER A 7 11.60 0.42 6.29
CA SER A 7 12.58 -0.02 7.28
C SER A 7 13.83 0.90 7.35
N PRO A 8 14.50 1.25 6.22
CA PRO A 8 15.59 2.22 6.25
C PRO A 8 15.14 3.65 6.58
N ILE A 9 13.92 4.07 6.24
CA ILE A 9 13.38 5.37 6.67
C ILE A 9 13.23 5.38 8.21
N ALA A 10 12.67 4.32 8.81
CA ALA A 10 12.51 4.23 10.25
C ALA A 10 13.83 4.18 11.02
N SER A 11 14.84 3.46 10.51
CA SER A 11 16.14 3.33 11.16
C SER A 11 17.04 4.56 10.95
N THR A 12 17.07 5.11 9.74
CA THR A 12 18.02 6.16 9.35
C THR A 12 17.45 7.57 9.55
N GLN A 13 16.14 7.74 9.42
CA GLN A 13 15.48 9.05 9.44
C GLN A 13 14.73 9.34 10.74
N ALA A 14 14.34 8.30 11.49
CA ALA A 14 13.66 8.44 12.78
C ALA A 14 14.44 7.87 13.98
N GLY A 15 15.61 7.24 13.76
CA GLY A 15 16.44 6.67 14.83
C GLY A 15 15.79 5.50 15.58
N ILE A 16 14.72 4.91 15.05
CA ILE A 16 13.93 3.88 15.72
C ILE A 16 14.52 2.50 15.43
N ARG A 17 15.07 1.83 16.46
CA ARG A 17 15.56 0.43 16.37
C ARG A 17 14.44 -0.61 16.21
N LEU A 18 13.17 -0.20 16.32
CA LEU A 18 11.97 -1.04 16.26
C LEU A 18 11.38 -1.20 14.84
N SER A 19 12.20 -1.14 13.78
CA SER A 19 11.70 -1.27 12.39
C SER A 19 10.87 -2.53 12.13
N PHE A 20 11.10 -3.63 12.86
CA PHE A 20 10.30 -4.85 12.76
C PHE A 20 8.83 -4.65 13.18
N LEU A 21 8.57 -3.83 14.20
CA LEU A 21 7.21 -3.57 14.71
C LEU A 21 6.40 -2.78 13.69
N LEU A 22 7.04 -1.86 12.97
CA LEU A 22 6.40 -1.12 11.87
C LEU A 22 6.01 -2.05 10.72
N ILE A 23 6.86 -3.04 10.40
CA ILE A 23 6.56 -4.07 9.39
C ILE A 23 5.41 -4.97 9.87
N ALA A 24 5.37 -5.34 11.15
CA ALA A 24 4.27 -6.14 11.71
C ALA A 24 2.93 -5.39 11.63
N VAL A 25 2.90 -4.12 12.00
CA VAL A 25 1.71 -3.26 11.89
C VAL A 25 1.31 -3.07 10.43
N LEU A 26 2.28 -2.93 9.54
CA LEU A 26 2.04 -2.88 8.09
C LEU A 26 1.39 -4.16 7.57
N ALA A 27 1.84 -5.33 8.02
CA ALA A 27 1.26 -6.62 7.62
C ALA A 27 -0.21 -6.75 8.06
N ILE A 28 -0.53 -6.29 9.28
CA ILE A 28 -1.91 -6.23 9.77
C ILE A 28 -2.76 -5.29 8.90
N GLY A 29 -2.23 -4.09 8.62
CA GLY A 29 -2.87 -3.13 7.73
C GLY A 29 -3.12 -3.71 6.34
N ASN A 30 -2.17 -4.50 5.82
CA ASN A 30 -2.28 -5.15 4.52
C ASN A 30 -3.45 -6.13 4.43
N GLY A 31 -3.60 -7.00 5.43
CA GLY A 31 -4.75 -7.90 5.50
C GLY A 31 -6.07 -7.13 5.57
N GLY A 32 -6.16 -6.12 6.45
CA GLY A 32 -7.37 -5.34 6.64
C GLY A 32 -7.76 -4.49 5.43
N GLY A 33 -6.80 -3.82 4.80
CA GLY A 33 -7.04 -2.95 3.66
C GLY A 33 -7.51 -3.69 2.41
N GLY A 34 -7.06 -4.93 2.20
CA GLY A 34 -7.56 -5.77 1.11
C GLY A 34 -9.06 -6.06 1.24
N ILE A 35 -9.51 -6.39 2.46
CA ILE A 35 -10.92 -6.68 2.75
C ILE A 35 -11.78 -5.41 2.56
N VAL A 36 -11.37 -4.30 3.16
CA VAL A 36 -12.10 -3.02 3.10
C VAL A 36 -12.18 -2.51 1.66
N ALA A 37 -11.08 -2.55 0.91
CA ALA A 37 -11.06 -2.07 -0.47
C ALA A 37 -11.84 -2.97 -1.42
N GLY A 38 -11.87 -4.28 -1.19
CA GLY A 38 -12.74 -5.20 -1.92
C GLY A 38 -14.22 -4.82 -1.75
N MET A 39 -14.66 -4.68 -0.50
CA MET A 39 -16.04 -4.26 -0.18
C MET A 39 -16.37 -2.87 -0.73
N LEU A 40 -15.42 -1.93 -0.66
CA LEU A 40 -15.61 -0.58 -1.18
C LEU A 40 -15.69 -0.58 -2.71
N SER A 41 -14.83 -1.34 -3.39
CA SER A 41 -14.83 -1.55 -4.84
C SER A 41 -16.18 -2.00 -5.37
N ASP A 42 -16.82 -2.92 -4.65
CA ASP A 42 -18.08 -3.49 -5.08
C ASP A 42 -19.24 -2.49 -4.91
N LYS A 43 -19.09 -1.44 -4.08
CA LYS A 43 -20.09 -0.38 -3.86
C LYS A 43 -19.91 0.86 -4.73
N ILE A 44 -18.68 1.39 -4.83
CA ILE A 44 -18.40 2.67 -5.54
C ILE A 44 -17.79 2.48 -6.93
N GLY A 45 -17.46 1.23 -7.29
CA GLY A 45 -16.81 0.88 -8.54
C GLY A 45 -15.29 0.82 -8.42
N ARG A 46 -14.70 -0.12 -9.19
CA ARG A 46 -13.27 -0.45 -9.14
C ARG A 46 -12.35 0.69 -9.56
N LYS A 47 -12.73 1.45 -10.59
CA LYS A 47 -11.96 2.62 -11.06
C LYS A 47 -11.89 3.73 -10.01
N ALA A 48 -13.03 4.07 -9.38
CA ALA A 48 -13.09 5.09 -8.34
C ALA A 48 -12.30 4.67 -7.08
N THR A 49 -12.37 3.38 -6.73
CA THR A 49 -11.62 2.84 -5.57
C THR A 49 -10.11 2.87 -5.81
N MET A 50 -9.64 2.51 -7.00
CA MET A 50 -8.22 2.62 -7.34
C MET A 50 -7.74 4.07 -7.35
N LEU A 51 -8.51 5.01 -7.91
CA LEU A 51 -8.15 6.43 -7.90
C LEU A 51 -8.02 6.94 -6.46
N THR A 52 -8.97 6.59 -5.59
CA THR A 52 -8.94 6.94 -4.17
C THR A 52 -7.72 6.35 -3.48
N CYS A 53 -7.38 5.09 -3.78
CA CYS A 53 -6.16 4.45 -3.27
C CYS A 53 -4.89 5.16 -3.74
N PHE A 54 -4.80 5.58 -5.01
CA PHE A 54 -3.63 6.30 -5.50
C PHE A 54 -3.48 7.69 -4.89
N ILE A 55 -4.58 8.44 -4.75
CA ILE A 55 -4.56 9.74 -4.06
C ILE A 55 -4.15 9.55 -2.60
N PHE A 56 -4.73 8.58 -1.92
CA PHE A 56 -4.39 8.26 -0.53
C PHE A 56 -2.91 7.90 -0.39
N GLN A 57 -2.38 7.08 -1.31
CA GLN A 57 -0.96 6.73 -1.35
C GLN A 57 -0.06 7.95 -1.57
N ALA A 58 -0.43 8.86 -2.47
CA ALA A 58 0.32 10.08 -2.71
C ALA A 58 0.40 10.97 -1.47
N VAL A 59 -0.71 11.13 -0.74
CA VAL A 59 -0.75 11.88 0.52
C VAL A 59 0.16 11.25 1.57
N LEU A 60 0.14 9.92 1.72
CA LEU A 60 1.00 9.22 2.67
C LEU A 60 2.50 9.41 2.36
N ILE A 61 2.87 9.42 1.08
CA ILE A 61 4.25 9.67 0.65
C ILE A 61 4.67 11.10 0.97
N LEU A 62 3.80 12.07 0.72
CA LEU A 62 4.07 13.48 1.06
C LEU A 62 4.25 13.67 2.57
N LEU A 63 3.40 13.01 3.38
CA LEU A 63 3.53 13.03 4.85
C LEU A 63 4.84 12.40 5.32
N LEU A 64 5.26 11.27 4.74
CA LEU A 64 6.56 10.66 5.02
C LEU A 64 7.73 11.54 4.60
N SER A 65 7.64 12.23 3.46
CA SER A 65 8.69 13.14 2.99
C SER A 65 8.89 14.35 3.92
N GLN A 66 7.89 14.71 4.71
CA GLN A 66 7.95 15.79 5.70
C GLN A 66 8.35 15.30 7.11
N ALA A 67 8.49 13.99 7.32
CA ALA A 67 8.96 13.41 8.57
C ALA A 67 10.49 13.60 8.71
N LYS A 68 10.90 14.70 9.34
CA LYS A 68 12.30 14.99 9.73
C LYS A 68 12.45 14.92 11.25
N GLU A 69 13.67 14.67 11.73
CA GLU A 69 14.01 14.69 13.16
C GLU A 69 13.51 15.99 13.83
N GLY A 70 12.76 15.84 14.93
CA GLY A 70 12.14 16.95 15.67
C GLY A 70 10.65 17.21 15.37
N ASN A 71 10.08 16.60 14.32
CA ASN A 71 8.65 16.76 13.99
C ASN A 71 7.78 15.67 14.66
N ILE A 72 6.50 15.99 14.95
CA ILE A 72 5.51 15.03 15.52
C ILE A 72 5.36 13.79 14.64
N LEU A 73 5.59 13.95 13.33
CA LEU A 73 5.59 12.89 12.31
C LEU A 73 6.68 11.84 12.50
N ALA A 74 7.78 12.16 13.18
CA ALA A 74 8.87 11.22 13.48
C ALA A 74 8.62 10.40 14.76
N LYS A 75 7.51 10.64 15.47
CA LYS A 75 7.16 9.86 16.67
C LYS A 75 6.71 8.45 16.30
N VAL A 76 7.19 7.47 17.06
CA VAL A 76 6.86 6.04 16.93
C VAL A 76 5.37 5.75 16.67
N PRO A 77 4.40 6.29 17.44
CA PRO A 77 2.98 6.00 17.22
C PRO A 77 2.45 6.53 15.88
N VAL A 78 2.93 7.69 15.41
CA VAL A 78 2.50 8.28 14.13
C VAL A 78 3.05 7.46 12.97
N LEU A 79 4.32 7.05 13.04
CA LEU A 79 4.93 6.15 12.07
C LEU A 79 4.23 4.79 12.02
N ALA A 80 3.80 4.25 13.16
CA ALA A 80 3.04 3.00 13.20
C ALA A 80 1.70 3.12 12.46
N VAL A 81 0.95 4.21 12.68
CA VAL A 81 -0.29 4.48 11.95
C VAL A 81 -0.03 4.64 10.45
N VAL A 82 0.95 5.44 10.06
CA VAL A 82 1.33 5.62 8.65
C VAL A 82 1.73 4.27 8.01
N SER A 83 2.46 3.42 8.73
CA SER A 83 2.84 2.08 8.28
C SER A 83 1.62 1.17 8.07
N ALA A 84 0.65 1.20 9.00
CA ALA A 84 -0.61 0.48 8.86
C ALA A 84 -1.38 0.93 7.60
N LEU A 85 -1.44 2.24 7.37
CA LEU A 85 -2.15 2.84 6.23
C LEU A 85 -1.47 2.51 4.89
N ILE A 86 -0.14 2.52 4.83
CA ILE A 86 0.62 2.06 3.66
C ILE A 86 0.37 0.57 3.41
N GLY A 87 0.36 -0.23 4.48
CA GLY A 87 -0.03 -1.64 4.43
C GLY A 87 -1.42 -1.82 3.83
N ALA A 88 -2.39 -1.08 4.34
CA ALA A 88 -3.78 -1.11 3.89
C ALA A 88 -3.92 -0.71 2.41
N ASN A 89 -3.22 0.33 1.97
CA ASN A 89 -3.18 0.71 0.56
C ASN A 89 -2.58 -0.39 -0.32
N TYR A 90 -1.51 -1.02 0.15
CA TYR A 90 -0.89 -2.13 -0.56
C TYR A 90 -1.86 -3.33 -0.67
N GLY A 91 -2.60 -3.63 0.39
CA GLY A 91 -3.59 -4.71 0.42
C GLY A 91 -4.76 -4.41 -0.50
N ALA A 92 -5.20 -3.15 -0.52
CA ALA A 92 -6.23 -2.67 -1.42
C ALA A 92 -5.86 -2.88 -2.89
N ASN A 93 -4.65 -2.48 -3.28
CA ASN A 93 -4.18 -2.64 -4.66
C ASN A 93 -4.08 -4.12 -5.08
N LEU A 94 -3.63 -5.00 -4.18
CA LEU A 94 -3.59 -6.46 -4.42
C LEU A 94 -4.99 -7.07 -4.64
N ALA A 95 -6.01 -6.55 -3.95
CA ALA A 95 -7.40 -7.00 -4.13
C ALA A 95 -8.06 -6.42 -5.40
N LEU A 96 -7.71 -5.18 -5.76
CA LEU A 96 -8.30 -4.42 -6.87
C LEU A 96 -7.75 -4.81 -8.24
N PHE A 97 -6.46 -5.15 -8.35
CA PHE A 97 -5.85 -5.51 -9.65
C PHE A 97 -6.40 -6.78 -10.32
N PRO A 98 -6.56 -7.92 -9.64
CA PRO A 98 -7.19 -9.09 -10.26
C PRO A 98 -8.67 -8.81 -10.57
N SER A 99 -9.33 -8.09 -9.68
CA SER A 99 -10.70 -7.64 -9.84
C SER A 99 -10.89 -6.85 -11.15
N ILE A 100 -10.17 -5.75 -11.35
CA ILE A 100 -10.34 -4.95 -12.57
C ILE A 100 -9.89 -5.69 -13.83
N THR A 101 -8.84 -6.50 -13.75
CA THR A 101 -8.36 -7.29 -14.90
C THR A 101 -9.42 -8.29 -15.35
N LYS A 102 -10.14 -8.91 -14.41
CA LYS A 102 -11.27 -9.79 -14.69
C LYS A 102 -12.41 -9.06 -15.40
N ASP A 103 -12.73 -7.84 -14.98
CA ASP A 103 -13.84 -7.07 -15.56
C ASP A 103 -13.54 -6.60 -16.98
N TYR A 104 -12.28 -6.27 -17.28
CA TYR A 104 -11.88 -5.75 -18.60
C TYR A 104 -11.59 -6.84 -19.63
N HIS A 105 -11.02 -7.98 -19.22
CA HIS A 105 -10.55 -9.02 -20.16
C HIS A 105 -11.36 -10.31 -20.11
N GLY A 106 -12.36 -10.39 -19.21
CA GLY A 106 -13.18 -11.59 -19.01
C GLY A 106 -12.38 -12.78 -18.47
N LEU A 107 -13.08 -13.85 -18.07
CA LEU A 107 -12.45 -15.04 -17.49
C LEU A 107 -11.54 -15.80 -18.48
N LYS A 108 -11.79 -15.68 -19.79
CA LYS A 108 -11.10 -16.46 -20.84
C LYS A 108 -9.64 -16.08 -21.03
N ASN A 109 -9.30 -14.78 -20.91
CA ASN A 109 -7.93 -14.27 -21.07
C ASN A 109 -7.36 -13.70 -19.75
N PHE A 110 -7.99 -14.01 -18.61
CA PHE A 110 -7.64 -13.45 -17.31
C PHE A 110 -6.21 -13.82 -16.88
N GLY A 111 -5.82 -15.10 -17.01
CA GLY A 111 -4.51 -15.57 -16.55
C GLY A 111 -3.33 -14.89 -17.26
N THR A 112 -3.40 -14.78 -18.59
CA THR A 112 -2.33 -14.14 -19.39
C THR A 112 -2.24 -12.64 -19.14
N ASN A 113 -3.38 -11.94 -19.09
CA ASN A 113 -3.39 -10.49 -18.86
C ASN A 113 -3.01 -10.12 -17.42
N TYR A 114 -3.49 -10.88 -16.44
CA TYR A 114 -3.09 -10.68 -15.05
C TYR A 114 -1.61 -11.01 -14.83
N GLY A 115 -1.08 -12.02 -15.52
CA GLY A 115 0.36 -12.34 -15.51
C GLY A 115 1.23 -11.18 -15.99
N LEU A 116 0.80 -10.46 -17.05
CA LEU A 116 1.48 -9.24 -17.51
C LEU A 116 1.42 -8.10 -16.48
N VAL A 117 0.25 -7.88 -15.87
CA VAL A 117 0.10 -6.90 -14.78
C VAL A 117 1.00 -7.27 -13.59
N PHE A 118 1.07 -8.54 -13.22
CA PHE A 118 1.92 -9.01 -12.13
C PHE A 118 3.42 -8.92 -12.48
N THR A 119 3.78 -9.06 -13.76
CA THR A 119 5.15 -8.84 -14.23
C THR A 119 5.56 -7.38 -14.02
N SER A 120 4.66 -6.42 -14.26
CA SER A 120 4.92 -5.00 -13.96
C SER A 120 5.18 -4.76 -12.47
N TRP A 121 4.49 -5.49 -11.59
CA TRP A 121 4.75 -5.48 -10.15
C TRP A 121 6.15 -6.01 -9.81
N GLY A 122 6.58 -7.09 -10.45
CA GLY A 122 7.94 -7.64 -10.28
C GLY A 122 9.05 -6.70 -10.74
N VAL A 123 8.84 -5.94 -11.83
CA VAL A 123 9.80 -4.93 -12.30
C VAL A 123 9.86 -3.73 -11.35
N GLY A 124 8.72 -3.28 -10.82
CA GLY A 124 8.64 -2.17 -9.86
C GLY A 124 9.04 -2.51 -8.42
N GLY A 125 9.18 -3.80 -8.11
CA GLY A 125 9.49 -4.32 -6.77
C GLY A 125 10.91 -4.06 -6.28
N LYS A 126 11.84 -3.73 -7.19
CA LYS A 126 13.23 -3.42 -6.86
C LYS A 126 13.39 -2.08 -6.12
#